data_AF-Q979T5-F1
#
_entry.id   AF-Q979T5-F1
#
_cell.length_a   1.000
_cell.length_b   1.000
_cell.length_c   1.000
_cell.angle_alpha   90.00
_cell.angle_beta   90.00
_cell.angle_gamma   90.00
#
_symmetry.space_group_name_H-M   'P 1'
#
loop_
_entity.id
_entity.type
_entity.pdbx_description
1 polymer ?
#
loop_
_entity_poly.entity_id
_entity_poly.type
_entity_poly.pdbx_seq_one_letter_code
_entity_poly.pdbx_strand_id
1 'polypeptide(L)'
;MPGNLIIMDNMDMEYPIIEDLLHQYSSFHLLLSDGIVIDEDKINDGARIQRILTVHQLVRILVDQDEDPYIILIRHDVVNGWNNEDIENLYDVMRIKSYYRNCDIYFVVLGGTNIFNFMMLGGFYGKEHTEYETEPL
;
A
#
# COMPACT_ATOMS: atom_id res chain seq x y z
N MET A 1 -12.45 11.86 -9.98
CA MET A 1 -13.03 10.64 -9.38
C MET A 1 -12.45 10.51 -7.97
N PRO A 2 -12.94 9.66 -7.06
CA PRO A 2 -12.18 9.33 -5.85
C PRO A 2 -10.98 8.44 -6.22
N GLY A 3 -9.87 8.57 -5.50
CA GLY A 3 -8.69 7.72 -5.66
C GLY A 3 -8.93 6.33 -5.08
N ASN A 4 -8.13 5.37 -5.51
CA ASN A 4 -8.18 3.99 -5.05
C ASN A 4 -7.38 3.86 -3.75
N LEU A 5 -8.00 3.31 -2.70
CA LEU A 5 -7.28 2.76 -1.55
C LEU A 5 -7.34 1.24 -1.62
N ILE A 6 -6.19 0.60 -1.84
CA ILE A 6 -6.09 -0.86 -1.88
C ILE A 6 -5.10 -1.30 -0.80
N ILE A 7 -5.54 -2.22 0.05
CA ILE A 7 -4.74 -2.83 1.09
C ILE A 7 -4.61 -4.32 0.75
N MET A 8 -3.38 -4.81 0.68
CA MET A 8 -3.03 -6.18 0.33
C MET A 8 -2.10 -6.74 1.41
N ASP A 9 -2.32 -7.99 1.83
CA ASP A 9 -1.57 -8.64 2.90
C ASP A 9 -1.07 -10.01 2.43
N ASN A 10 -0.02 -10.51 3.09
CA ASN A 10 0.62 -11.81 2.83
C ASN A 10 1.18 -11.97 1.42
N MET A 11 1.72 -10.89 0.85
CA MET A 11 2.25 -10.90 -0.51
C MET A 11 3.76 -11.17 -0.50
N ASP A 12 4.25 -11.88 -1.51
CA ASP A 12 5.68 -11.98 -1.80
C ASP A 12 6.12 -10.85 -2.74
N MET A 13 7.37 -10.42 -2.66
CA MET A 13 7.90 -9.37 -3.55
C MET A 13 7.90 -9.75 -5.03
N GLU A 14 7.96 -11.05 -5.32
CA GLU A 14 7.93 -11.58 -6.68
C GLU A 14 6.50 -11.73 -7.23
N TYR A 15 5.49 -11.27 -6.50
CA TYR A 15 4.10 -11.44 -6.91
C TYR A 15 3.77 -10.51 -8.10
N PRO A 16 3.13 -11.02 -9.18
CA PRO A 16 2.91 -10.25 -10.42
C PRO A 16 2.23 -8.90 -10.23
N ILE A 17 1.31 -8.81 -9.26
CA ILE A 17 0.60 -7.56 -8.98
C ILE A 17 1.54 -6.42 -8.57
N ILE A 18 2.66 -6.70 -7.90
CA ILE A 18 3.60 -5.64 -7.48
C ILE A 18 4.29 -5.07 -8.72
N GLU A 19 4.72 -5.94 -9.65
CA GLU A 19 5.31 -5.52 -10.91
C GLU A 19 4.32 -4.70 -11.75
N ASP A 20 3.08 -5.16 -11.88
CA ASP A 20 2.02 -4.45 -12.57
C ASP A 20 1.77 -3.05 -11.97
N LEU A 21 1.76 -2.93 -10.63
CA LEU A 21 1.59 -1.66 -9.92
C LEU A 21 2.74 -0.69 -10.18
N LEU A 22 3.98 -1.18 -10.15
CA LEU A 22 5.17 -0.37 -10.41
C LEU A 22 5.18 0.19 -11.85
N HIS A 23 4.50 -0.49 -12.78
CA HIS A 23 4.42 -0.12 -14.19
C HIS A 23 3.15 0.65 -14.56
N GLN A 24 2.15 0.68 -13.67
CA GLN A 24 0.85 1.32 -13.92
C GLN A 24 0.94 2.85 -14.02
N TYR A 25 1.89 3.49 -13.33
CA TYR A 25 1.96 4.94 -13.19
C TYR A 25 3.27 5.51 -13.72
N SER A 26 3.23 6.64 -14.41
CA SER A 26 4.42 7.33 -14.92
C SER A 26 5.19 8.16 -13.88
N SER A 27 4.55 8.48 -12.75
CA SER A 27 5.12 9.13 -11.56
C SER A 27 4.41 8.58 -10.33
N PHE A 28 5.15 8.19 -9.30
CA PHE A 28 4.59 7.69 -8.05
C PHE A 28 5.62 7.75 -6.91
N HIS A 29 5.13 7.67 -5.68
CA HIS A 29 5.95 7.51 -4.49
C HIS A 29 6.07 6.03 -4.15
N LEU A 30 7.30 5.52 -4.10
CA LEU A 30 7.59 4.17 -3.67
C LEU A 30 8.12 4.22 -2.23
N LEU A 31 7.29 3.86 -1.28
CA LEU A 31 7.63 3.90 0.13
C LEU A 31 7.91 2.50 0.67
N LEU A 32 9.12 2.27 1.15
CA LEU A 32 9.62 0.94 1.50
C LEU A 32 9.97 0.86 2.99
N SER A 33 9.50 -0.17 3.69
CA SER A 33 10.04 -0.48 5.02
C SER A 33 11.45 -1.07 4.94
N ASP A 34 12.12 -1.13 6.08
CA ASP A 34 13.43 -1.77 6.16
C ASP A 34 13.39 -3.25 5.77
N GLY A 35 14.46 -3.68 5.10
CA GLY A 35 14.66 -5.06 4.65
C GLY A 35 13.87 -5.47 3.40
N ILE A 36 13.23 -4.52 2.74
CA ILE A 36 12.69 -4.68 1.37
C ILE A 36 13.78 -4.22 0.40
N VAL A 37 14.08 -5.06 -0.59
CA VAL A 37 15.03 -4.78 -1.66
C VAL A 37 14.33 -5.07 -2.97
N ILE A 38 14.32 -4.07 -3.85
CA ILE A 38 13.68 -4.16 -5.16
C ILE A 38 14.77 -3.89 -6.18
N ASP A 39 14.80 -4.70 -7.22
CA ASP A 39 15.72 -4.50 -8.32
C ASP A 39 15.37 -3.20 -9.06
N GLU A 40 16.35 -2.32 -9.27
CA GLU A 40 16.15 -1.00 -9.87
C GLU A 40 15.58 -1.08 -11.29
N ASP A 41 15.82 -2.18 -12.01
CA ASP A 41 15.30 -2.43 -13.36
C ASP A 41 13.78 -2.64 -13.40
N LYS A 42 13.16 -2.97 -12.26
CA LYS A 42 11.70 -3.08 -12.09
C LYS A 42 11.03 -1.76 -11.72
N ILE A 43 11.82 -0.71 -11.50
CA ILE A 43 11.32 0.59 -11.06
C ILE A 43 11.49 1.58 -12.20
N ASN A 44 10.41 2.26 -12.58
CA ASN A 44 10.50 3.27 -13.62
C ASN A 44 11.17 4.57 -13.13
N ASP A 45 11.66 5.38 -14.07
CA ASP A 45 12.36 6.65 -13.79
C ASP A 45 11.51 7.70 -13.06
N GLY A 46 10.18 7.53 -13.03
CA GLY A 46 9.24 8.42 -12.36
C GLY A 46 9.09 8.14 -10.86
N ALA A 47 9.67 7.05 -10.36
CA ALA A 47 9.52 6.64 -8.98
C ALA A 47 10.33 7.52 -8.01
N ARG A 48 9.65 8.07 -7.01
CA ARG A 48 10.28 8.74 -5.86
C ARG A 48 10.39 7.74 -4.73
N ILE A 49 11.58 7.18 -4.56
CA ILE A 49 11.84 6.11 -3.59
C ILE A 49 12.19 6.71 -2.23
N GLN A 50 11.50 6.28 -1.17
CA GLN A 50 11.79 6.68 0.20
C GLN A 50 11.65 5.51 1.17
N ARG A 51 12.57 5.43 2.14
CA ARG A 51 12.46 4.48 3.26
C ARG A 51 11.56 5.01 4.37
N ILE A 52 10.73 4.13 4.91
CA ILE A 52 9.92 4.34 6.11
C ILE A 52 10.46 3.49 7.24
N LEU A 53 10.77 4.14 8.36
CA LEU A 53 11.20 3.47 9.60
C LEU A 53 10.05 3.39 10.62
N THR A 54 9.12 4.35 10.58
CA THR A 54 8.02 4.43 11.55
C THR A 54 6.70 4.81 10.90
N VAL A 55 5.59 4.36 11.50
CA VAL A 55 4.23 4.78 11.14
C VAL A 55 4.06 6.30 11.13
N HIS A 56 4.69 7.00 12.07
CA HIS A 56 4.64 8.46 12.17
C HIS A 56 5.27 9.15 10.95
N GLN A 57 6.36 8.59 10.41
CA GLN A 57 6.95 9.08 9.16
C GLN A 57 6.02 8.87 7.98
N LEU A 58 5.39 7.70 7.88
CA LEU A 58 4.43 7.40 6.82
C LEU A 58 3.21 8.34 6.86
N VAL A 59 2.61 8.53 8.04
CA VAL A 59 1.51 9.48 8.24
C VAL A 59 1.93 10.88 7.80
N ARG A 60 3.11 11.33 8.20
CA ARG A 60 3.62 12.64 7.82
C ARG A 60 3.81 12.78 6.31
N ILE A 61 4.39 11.77 5.64
CA ILE A 61 4.55 11.75 4.18
C ILE A 61 3.19 11.88 3.51
N LEU A 62 2.20 11.08 3.93
CA LEU A 62 0.85 11.11 3.38
C LEU A 62 0.16 12.47 3.61
N VAL A 63 0.38 13.14 4.73
CA VAL A 63 -0.23 14.46 4.98
C VAL A 63 0.46 15.59 4.20
N ASP A 64 1.79 15.58 4.15
CA ASP A 64 2.60 16.73 3.68
C ASP A 64 2.83 16.73 2.16
N GLN A 65 2.76 15.58 1.49
CA GLN A 65 3.14 15.46 0.08
C GLN A 65 1.97 15.57 -0.92
N ASP A 66 2.32 15.62 -2.20
CA ASP A 66 1.44 15.83 -3.35
C ASP A 66 0.39 14.71 -3.55
N GLU A 67 -0.33 14.79 -4.67
CA GLU A 67 -1.44 13.92 -5.06
C GLU A 67 -0.99 12.77 -5.98
N ASP A 68 0.32 12.62 -6.21
CA ASP A 68 0.85 11.48 -6.97
C ASP A 68 0.54 10.16 -6.24
N PRO A 69 0.37 9.04 -6.96
CA PRO A 69 0.09 7.73 -6.36
C PRO A 69 1.15 7.28 -5.35
N TYR A 70 0.74 6.53 -4.33
CA TYR A 70 1.63 5.92 -3.34
C TYR A 70 1.58 4.39 -3.45
N ILE A 71 2.75 3.79 -3.63
CA ILE A 71 2.96 2.35 -3.49
C ILE A 71 3.78 2.15 -2.22
N ILE A 72 3.15 1.57 -1.21
CA ILE A 72 3.69 1.41 0.13
C ILE A 72 3.93 -0.07 0.35
N LEU A 73 5.18 -0.48 0.41
CA LEU A 73 5.58 -1.87 0.65
C LEU A 73 6.17 -1.96 2.05
N ILE A 74 5.58 -2.77 2.91
CA ILE A 74 6.00 -2.90 4.31
C ILE A 74 6.07 -4.36 4.71
N ARG A 75 7.15 -4.78 5.37
CA ARG A 75 7.23 -6.13 5.91
C ARG A 75 6.28 -6.30 7.09
N HIS A 76 5.70 -7.49 7.22
CA HIS A 76 4.78 -7.83 8.30
C HIS A 76 5.36 -7.62 9.70
N ASP A 77 6.65 -7.90 9.89
CA ASP A 77 7.32 -7.75 11.19
C ASP A 77 7.43 -6.27 11.60
N VAL A 78 7.55 -5.36 10.63
CA VAL A 78 7.54 -3.91 10.86
C VAL A 78 6.15 -3.44 11.25
N VAL A 79 5.10 -3.84 10.51
CA VAL A 79 3.71 -3.46 10.84
C VAL A 79 3.31 -4.02 12.21
N ASN A 80 3.66 -5.26 12.52
CA ASN A 80 3.39 -5.89 13.82
C ASN A 80 4.12 -5.21 14.99
N GLY A 81 5.17 -4.43 14.70
CA GLY A 81 5.87 -3.62 15.70
C GLY A 81 5.18 -2.30 16.02
N TRP A 82 4.14 -1.91 15.26
CA TRP A 82 3.38 -0.69 15.50
C TRP A 82 2.22 -0.96 16.44
N ASN A 83 1.84 0.05 17.24
CA ASN A 83 0.67 -0.07 18.10
C ASN A 83 -0.63 0.11 17.27
N ASN A 84 -1.74 -0.39 17.80
CA ASN A 84 -3.03 -0.37 17.08
C ASN A 84 -3.53 1.06 16.82
N GLU A 85 -3.37 1.97 17.77
CA GLU A 85 -3.82 3.38 17.64
C GLU A 85 -3.11 4.09 16.47
N ASP A 86 -1.81 3.85 16.30
CA ASP A 86 -1.03 4.39 15.20
C ASP A 86 -1.48 3.81 13.85
N ILE A 87 -1.83 2.52 13.82
CA ILE A 87 -2.31 1.87 12.60
C ILE A 87 -3.71 2.36 12.23
N GLU A 88 -4.61 2.53 13.20
CA GLU A 88 -5.94 3.12 12.99
C GLU A 88 -5.81 4.55 12.43
N ASN A 89 -4.94 5.37 13.02
CA ASN A 89 -4.66 6.71 12.53
C ASN A 89 -4.08 6.70 11.11
N LEU A 90 -3.16 5.79 10.81
CA LEU A 90 -2.63 5.61 9.45
C LEU A 90 -3.75 5.28 8.45
N TYR A 91 -4.65 4.37 8.81
CA TYR A 91 -5.79 4.01 7.98
C TYR A 91 -6.70 5.20 7.69
N ASP A 92 -7.03 6.00 8.71
CA ASP A 92 -7.84 7.21 8.55
C ASP A 92 -7.16 8.23 7.63
N VAL A 93 -5.85 8.44 7.77
CA VAL A 93 -5.07 9.32 6.92
C VAL A 93 -5.08 8.85 5.46
N MET A 94 -4.85 7.56 5.22
CA MET A 94 -4.90 6.97 3.87
C MET A 94 -6.29 7.13 3.25
N ARG A 95 -7.34 6.85 4.02
CA ARG A 95 -8.74 6.99 3.57
C ARG A 95 -9.09 8.44 3.24
N ILE A 96 -8.67 9.40 4.05
CA ILE A 96 -8.91 10.83 3.80
C ILE A 96 -8.16 11.26 2.54
N LYS A 97 -6.88 10.89 2.40
CA LYS A 97 -6.06 11.30 1.25
C LYS A 97 -6.62 10.71 -0.06
N SER A 98 -6.95 9.41 -0.07
CA SER A 98 -7.47 8.77 -1.29
C SER A 98 -8.82 9.33 -1.72
N TYR A 99 -9.74 9.51 -0.77
CA TYR A 99 -11.08 9.97 -1.08
C TYR A 99 -11.14 11.46 -1.43
N TYR A 100 -10.49 12.32 -0.64
CA TYR A 100 -10.63 13.77 -0.80
C TYR A 100 -9.60 14.40 -1.74
N ARG A 101 -8.45 13.76 -1.96
CA ARG A 101 -7.40 14.28 -2.84
C ARG A 101 -7.19 13.46 -4.12
N ASN A 102 -8.12 12.55 -4.42
CA ASN A 102 -8.08 11.69 -5.61
C ASN A 102 -6.70 11.01 -5.79
N CYS A 103 -6.15 10.52 -4.68
CA CYS A 103 -4.81 9.95 -4.61
C CYS A 103 -4.91 8.43 -4.56
N ASP A 104 -4.28 7.72 -5.49
CA ASP A 104 -4.20 6.26 -5.42
C ASP A 104 -3.18 5.84 -4.36
N ILE A 105 -3.55 4.89 -3.51
CA ILE A 105 -2.71 4.35 -2.43
C ILE A 105 -2.83 2.82 -2.46
N TYR A 106 -1.69 2.16 -2.65
CA TYR A 106 -1.52 0.72 -2.55
C TYR A 106 -0.68 0.43 -1.32
N PHE A 107 -1.28 -0.15 -0.29
CA PHE A 107 -0.61 -0.57 0.93
C PHE A 107 -0.44 -2.09 0.91
N VAL A 108 0.79 -2.55 0.69
CA VAL A 108 1.13 -3.97 0.53
C VAL A 108 1.98 -4.41 1.70
N VAL A 109 1.47 -5.39 2.44
CA VAL A 109 2.20 -6.04 3.53
C VAL A 109 2.86 -7.32 3.00
N LEU A 110 4.18 -7.42 3.22
CA LEU A 110 5.03 -8.47 2.69
C LEU A 110 5.44 -9.49 3.76
N GLY A 111 5.26 -10.77 3.43
CA GLY A 111 5.48 -11.91 4.31
C GLY A 111 4.47 -12.01 5.46
N GLY A 112 4.45 -13.11 6.21
CA GLY A 112 3.61 -13.27 7.41
C GLY A 112 2.15 -13.69 7.16
N THR A 113 1.34 -13.69 8.22
CA THR A 113 -0.08 -14.08 8.21
C THR A 113 -0.98 -13.00 8.82
N ASN A 114 -1.90 -12.46 8.01
CA ASN A 114 -3.17 -11.81 8.36
C ASN A 114 -3.12 -10.75 9.48
N ILE A 115 -2.29 -9.71 9.32
CA ILE A 115 -2.24 -8.60 10.28
C ILE A 115 -3.53 -7.78 10.19
N PHE A 116 -4.04 -7.53 8.98
CA PHE A 116 -5.21 -6.66 8.80
C PHE A 116 -6.55 -7.30 9.20
N ASN A 117 -6.63 -8.63 9.30
CA ASN A 117 -7.85 -9.30 9.76
C ASN A 117 -8.18 -8.99 11.24
N PHE A 118 -7.21 -8.56 12.04
CA PHE A 118 -7.44 -8.12 13.42
C PHE A 118 -7.86 -6.65 13.54
N MET A 119 -7.45 -5.81 12.59
CA MET A 119 -7.85 -4.39 12.55
C MET A 119 -9.27 -4.20 12.02
N MET A 120 -9.74 -5.13 11.18
CA MET A 120 -11.01 -5.02 10.44
C MET A 120 -12.21 -5.69 11.10
N LEU A 121 -12.21 -5.86 12.44
CA LEU A 121 -13.40 -6.26 13.23
C LEU A 121 -14.56 -5.24 13.22
N GLY A 122 -14.65 -4.43 12.15
CA GLY A 122 -15.77 -3.55 11.83
C GLY A 122 -16.06 -3.38 10.32
N GLY A 123 -15.33 -4.05 9.41
CA GLY A 123 -15.69 -3.96 7.98
C GLY A 123 -14.64 -4.53 7.03
N PHE A 124 -14.96 -5.66 6.42
CA PHE A 124 -14.28 -6.18 5.23
C PHE A 124 -14.30 -5.14 4.10
N TYR A 125 -13.15 -4.54 3.80
CA TYR A 125 -12.83 -3.95 2.50
C TYR A 125 -11.45 -4.44 2.05
N GLY A 126 -11.28 -5.75 1.99
CA GLY A 126 -10.46 -6.31 0.92
C GLY A 126 -11.22 -6.03 -0.37
N LYS A 127 -10.56 -5.50 -1.39
CA LYS A 127 -11.16 -5.38 -2.72
C LYS A 127 -11.57 -6.80 -3.13
N GLU A 128 -12.87 -7.08 -3.20
CA GLU A 128 -13.40 -8.27 -3.86
C GLU A 128 -12.88 -8.27 -5.30
N HIS A 129 -11.79 -8.98 -5.54
CA HIS A 129 -11.64 -9.74 -6.78
C HIS A 129 -12.19 -11.15 -6.48
N THR A 130 -13.51 -11.24 -6.35
CA THR A 130 -14.20 -12.45 -6.77
C THR A 130 -14.08 -12.44 -8.28
N GLU A 131 -13.19 -13.27 -8.83
CA GLU A 131 -13.18 -13.55 -10.25
C GLU A 131 -14.61 -13.92 -10.67
N TYR A 132 -15.27 -13.05 -11.42
CA TYR A 132 -16.33 -13.52 -12.30
C TYR A 132 -15.58 -14.29 -13.39
N GLU A 133 -15.47 -15.61 -13.21
CA GLU A 133 -15.51 -16.54 -14.33
C GLU A 133 -16.84 -16.32 -15.07
N THR A 134 -16.92 -15.24 -15.83
CA THR A 134 -17.71 -15.28 -17.06
C THR A 134 -16.75 -15.82 -18.10
N GLU A 135 -16.74 -17.14 -18.24
CA GLU A 135 -16.31 -17.77 -19.48
C GLU A 135 -17.00 -17.06 -20.66
N PRO A 136 -16.28 -16.70 -21.73
CA PRO A 136 -16.90 -16.25 -22.94
C PRO A 136 -17.35 -17.47 -23.75
N LEU A 137 -18.68 -17.68 -23.82
CA LEU A 137 -19.51 -17.90 -25.03
C LEU A 137 -20.86 -18.58 -24.69
#